data_AF-A0A6I3U9M1-F1
#
_entry.id   AF-A0A6I3U9M1-F1
#
_cell.length_a   1.000
_cell.length_b   1.000
_cell.length_c   1.000
_cell.angle_alpha   90.00
_cell.angle_beta   90.00
_cell.angle_gamma   90.00
#
_symmetry.space_group_name_H-M   'P 1'
#
loop_
_entity.id
_entity.type
_entity.pdbx_description
1 polymer ?
#
loop_
_entity_poly.entity_id
_entity_poly.type
_entity_poly.pdbx_seq_one_letter_code
_entity_poly.pdbx_strand_id
1 'polypeptide(L)' 'SEIVVETKTQDNVFVTMNVATQYRVNENNVTDAYYKLMRPEAQIKSYIEDALRSSVPKLTLDELFEKKDEIALEVQK' A
#
# COMPACT_ATOMS: atom_id res chain seq x y z
N SER A 1 -8.90 -5.25 4.31
CA SER A 1 -9.10 -5.84 2.98
C SER A 1 -7.79 -6.38 2.46
N GLU A 2 -7.82 -7.41 1.63
CA GLU A 2 -6.62 -7.94 0.96
C GLU A 2 -6.44 -7.21 -0.37
N ILE A 3 -5.22 -6.74 -0.62
CA ILE A 3 -4.82 -6.10 -1.86
C ILE A 3 -3.65 -6.88 -2.44
N VAL A 4 -3.82 -7.32 -3.69
CA VAL A 4 -2.77 -8.01 -4.44
C VAL A 4 -2.11 -6.99 -5.35
N VAL A 5 -0.80 -6.83 -5.24
CA VAL A 5 -0.02 -5.91 -6.07
C VAL A 5 1.08 -6.69 -6.78
N GLU A 6 1.11 -6.56 -8.10
CA GLU A 6 2.21 -7.06 -8.92
C GLU A 6 3.16 -5.92 -9.24
N THR A 7 4.45 -6.16 -9.00
CA THR A 7 5.50 -5.19 -9.24
C THR A 7 6.81 -5.90 -9.58
N LYS A 8 7.84 -5.12 -9.87
CA LYS A 8 9.14 -5.58 -10.31
C LYS A 8 10.23 -4.93 -9.46
N THR A 9 11.14 -5.74 -8.98
CA THR A 9 12.31 -5.31 -8.21
C THR A 9 13.40 -4.74 -9.12
N GLN A 10 14.41 -4.12 -8.51
CA GLN A 10 15.56 -3.53 -9.20
C GLN A 10 16.34 -4.55 -10.05
N ASP A 11 16.47 -5.78 -9.54
CA ASP A 11 17.16 -6.92 -10.15
C ASP A 11 16.28 -7.72 -11.14
N ASN A 12 15.21 -7.09 -11.64
CA ASN A 12 14.36 -7.60 -12.71
C ASN A 12 13.56 -8.87 -12.33
N VAL A 13 13.27 -9.06 -11.05
CA VAL A 13 12.37 -10.11 -10.57
C VAL A 13 10.95 -9.56 -10.48
N PHE A 14 9.98 -10.32 -11.00
CA PHE A 14 8.56 -10.00 -10.83
C PHE A 14 8.06 -10.64 -9.54
N VAL A 15 7.38 -9.84 -8.72
CA VAL A 15 6.85 -10.26 -7.42
C VAL A 15 5.37 -9.93 -7.32
N THR A 16 4.62 -10.83 -6.71
CA THR A 16 3.21 -10.63 -6.34
C THR A 16 3.12 -10.53 -4.83
N MET A 17 2.66 -9.37 -4.34
CA MET A 17 2.57 -9.07 -2.91
C MET A 17 1.12 -9.08 -2.46
N ASN A 18 0.82 -9.88 -1.44
CA ASN A 18 -0.47 -9.86 -0.74
C ASN A 18 -0.36 -8.94 0.47
N VAL A 19 -1.04 -7.80 0.42
CA VAL A 19 -1.00 -6.78 1.46
C VAL A 19 -2.34 -6.76 2.19
N ALA A 20 -2.28 -7.06 3.50
CA ALA A 20 -3.43 -6.96 4.38
C ALA A 20 -3.50 -5.56 4.97
N THR A 21 -4.58 -4.82 4.69
CA THR A 21 -4.77 -3.47 5.23
C THR A 21 -5.98 -3.38 6.15
N GLN A 22 -5.83 -2.52 7.16
CA GLN A 22 -6.89 -2.14 8.08
C GLN A 22 -6.95 -0.62 8.12
N TYR A 23 -8.15 -0.07 8.05
CA TYR A 23 -8.38 1.36 8.11
C TYR A 23 -9.65 1.63 8.91
N ARG A 24 -9.69 2.80 9.55
CA ARG A 24 -10.87 3.30 10.25
C ARG A 24 -10.98 4.79 10.05
N VAL A 25 -12.21 5.29 10.04
CA VAL A 25 -12.46 6.74 10.04
C VAL A 25 -11.96 7.32 11.36
N ASN A 26 -11.29 8.47 11.29
CA ASN A 26 -10.96 9.24 12.48
C ASN A 26 -12.25 9.82 13.07
N GLU A 27 -12.53 9.54 14.35
CA GLU A 27 -13.75 9.94 15.05
C GLU A 27 -14.02 11.45 14.99
N ASN A 28 -12.96 12.27 14.91
CA ASN A 28 -13.08 13.72 14.80
C ASN A 28 -13.54 14.20 13.40
N ASN A 29 -13.45 13.35 12.38
CA ASN A 29 -13.70 13.69 10.97
C ASN A 29 -14.87 12.88 10.37
N VAL A 30 -15.76 12.34 11.20
CA VAL A 30 -16.86 11.46 10.75
C VAL A 30 -17.79 12.15 9.76
N THR A 31 -18.15 13.41 10.00
CA THR A 31 -19.02 14.19 9.09
C THR A 31 -18.40 14.33 7.71
N ASP A 32 -17.11 14.64 7.64
CA ASP A 32 -16.39 14.80 6.38
C ASP A 32 -16.23 13.46 5.65
N ALA A 33 -15.90 12.39 6.38
CA ALA A 33 -15.84 11.05 5.83
C ALA A 33 -17.18 10.60 5.24
N TYR A 34 -18.30 10.97 5.88
CA TYR A 34 -19.64 10.57 5.45
C TYR A 34 -20.14 11.34 4.24
N TYR A 35 -19.91 12.66 4.18
CA TYR A 35 -20.49 13.52 3.14
C TYR A 35 -19.54 13.89 2.00
N LYS A 36 -18.22 13.81 2.20
CA LYS A 36 -17.22 14.27 1.21
C LYS A 36 -16.42 13.13 0.57
N LEU A 37 -16.30 11.99 1.25
CA LEU A 37 -15.43 10.91 0.78
C LEU A 37 -16.17 10.01 -0.21
N MET A 38 -15.80 10.07 -1.49
CA MET A 38 -16.32 9.15 -2.50
C MET A 38 -15.40 7.94 -2.69
N ARG A 39 -15.95 6.73 -2.55
CA ARG A 39 -15.24 5.46 -2.78
C ARG A 39 -13.92 5.33 -1.96
N PRO A 40 -13.96 5.41 -0.61
CA PRO A 40 -12.79 5.28 0.26
C PRO A 40 -11.89 4.11 -0.09
N GLU A 41 -12.47 2.93 -0.28
CA GLU A 41 -11.71 1.69 -0.49
C GLU A 41 -10.86 1.75 -1.77
N ALA A 42 -11.41 2.33 -2.84
CA ALA A 42 -10.71 2.47 -4.11
C ALA A 42 -9.55 3.47 -4.00
N GLN A 43 -9.74 4.57 -3.25
CA GLN A 43 -8.69 5.56 -3.02
C GLN A 43 -7.55 4.96 -2.18
N ILE A 44 -7.88 4.25 -1.11
CA ILE A 44 -6.90 3.55 -0.27
C ILE A 44 -6.14 2.53 -1.11
N LYS A 45 -6.83 1.71 -1.90
CA LYS A 45 -6.19 0.74 -2.79
C LYS A 45 -5.22 1.41 -3.78
N SER A 46 -5.64 2.49 -4.43
CA SER A 46 -4.80 3.23 -5.38
C SER A 46 -3.54 3.76 -4.71
N TYR A 47 -3.67 4.36 -3.53
CA TYR A 47 -2.54 4.89 -2.77
C TYR A 47 -1.52 3.79 -2.43
N ILE A 48 -1.99 2.64 -1.96
CA ILE A 48 -1.14 1.49 -1.61
C ILE A 48 -0.40 0.99 -2.84
N GLU A 49 -1.10 0.83 -3.96
CA GLU A 49 -0.47 0.40 -5.22
C GLU A 49 0.61 1.38 -5.69
N ASP A 50 0.34 2.69 -5.63
CA ASP A 50 1.28 3.72 -6.05
C ASP A 50 2.51 3.78 -5.13
N ALA A 51 2.33 3.65 -3.82
CA ALA A 51 3.42 3.58 -2.86
C ALA A 51 4.34 2.39 -3.14
N LEU A 52 3.78 1.19 -3.29
CA LEU A 52 4.56 -0.01 -3.58
C LEU A 52 5.25 0.04 -4.95
N ARG A 53 4.58 0.55 -5.99
CA ARG A 53 5.18 0.74 -7.32
C ARG A 53 6.31 1.78 -7.32
N SER A 54 6.28 2.75 -6.41
CA SER A 54 7.35 3.74 -6.26
C SER A 54 8.57 3.19 -5.51
N SER A 55 8.36 2.29 -4.54
CA SER A 55 9.41 1.86 -3.62
C SER A 55 10.06 0.55 -3.99
N VAL A 56 9.29 -0.45 -4.44
CA VAL A 56 9.80 -1.79 -4.74
C VAL A 56 10.85 -1.80 -5.88
N PRO A 57 10.71 -1.03 -6.98
CA PRO A 57 11.71 -1.02 -8.05
C PRO A 57 13.09 -0.47 -7.64
N LYS A 58 13.23 0.10 -6.45
CA LYS A 58 14.49 0.60 -5.90
C LYS A 58 15.25 -0.46 -5.10
N LEU A 59 14.62 -1.59 -4.80
CA LEU A 59 15.16 -2.67 -3.97
C LEU A 59 15.37 -3.93 -4.80
N THR A 60 16.41 -4.68 -4.49
CA THR A 60 16.58 -6.07 -4.95
C THR A 60 15.56 -6.99 -4.28
N LEU A 61 15.38 -8.21 -4.79
CA LEU A 61 14.46 -9.19 -4.18
C LEU A 61 14.80 -9.47 -2.71
N ASP A 62 16.09 -9.67 -2.41
CA ASP A 62 16.55 -9.98 -1.06
C ASP A 62 16.32 -8.80 -0.10
N GLU A 63 16.65 -7.58 -0.52
CA GLU A 63 16.39 -6.38 0.28
C GLU A 63 14.89 -6.15 0.50
N LEU A 64 14.06 -6.37 -0.52
CA LEU A 64 12.61 -6.27 -0.40
C LEU A 64 12.07 -7.26 0.65
N PHE A 65 12.64 -8.45 0.69
CA PHE A 65 12.26 -9.49 1.64
C PHE A 65 12.70 -9.15 3.08
N GLU A 66 13.93 -8.68 3.25
CA GLU A 66 14.46 -8.24 4.55
C GLU A 66 13.74 -7.01 5.10
N LYS A 67 13.39 -6.05 4.23
CA LYS A 67 12.76 -4.77 4.60
C LYS A 67 11.23 -4.80 4.60
N LYS A 68 10.62 -5.98 4.76
CA LYS A 68 9.15 -6.14 4.77
C LYS A 68 8.44 -5.17 5.72
N ASP A 69 8.99 -4.98 6.92
CA ASP A 69 8.40 -4.11 7.94
C ASP A 69 8.53 -2.62 7.56
N GLU A 70 9.64 -2.21 6.92
CA GLU A 70 9.82 -0.85 6.43
C GLU A 70 8.84 -0.51 5.30
N ILE A 71 8.63 -1.45 4.38
CA ILE A 71 7.64 -1.30 3.29
C ILE A 71 6.22 -1.20 3.86
N ALA A 72 5.90 -1.93 4.93
CA ALA A 72 4.59 -1.81 5.58
C ALA A 72 4.35 -0.40 6.15
N LEU A 73 5.41 0.28 6.64
CA LEU A 73 5.32 1.64 7.18
C LEU A 73 5.09 2.69 6.09
N GLU A 74 5.62 2.52 4.88
CA GLU A 74 5.34 3.43 3.77
C GLU A 74 3.86 3.45 3.39
N VAL A 75 3.17 2.33 3.59
CA VAL A 75 1.76 2.15 3.25
C VAL A 75 0.82 2.64 4.37
N GLN A 76 1.34 2.84 5.59
CA GLN A 76 0.55 3.21 6.77
C GLN A 76 0.23 4.71 6.87
N LYS A 77 0.90 5.56 6.09
CA LYS A 77 0.67 7.02 6.10
C LYS A 77 -0.62 7.42 5.37
#